data_AF-A0A5N4A1F7-F1
#
_entry.id   AF-A0A5N4A1F7-F1
#
_cell.length_a   1.000
_cell.length_b   1.000
_cell.length_c   1.000
_cell.angle_alpha   90.00
_cell.angle_beta   90.00
_cell.angle_gamma   90.00
#
_symmetry.space_group_name_H-M   'P 1'
#
loop_
_entity.id
_entity.type
_entity.pdbx_description
1 polymer ?
#
loop_
_entity_poly.entity_id
_entity_poly.type
_entity_poly.pdbx_seq_one_letter_code
_entity_poly.pdbx_strand_id
1 'polypeptide(L)'
;MYIPTLGNAAAEGEVNRNGDDEVTALQQRARRDILKAQEKYRQQYNKRRHVGQVYDIGEIVVVRAATVATGHSTKLQGKYKGPYVIVEQLPANTYRMKRLTCGDDNKQQVTTTAHVSQLIVQSN
;
A
#
# COMPACT_ATOMS: atom_id res chain seq x y z
N MET A 1 -36.71 11.48 23.20
CA MET A 1 -36.63 10.09 22.68
C MET A 1 -36.03 9.24 23.79
N TYR A 2 -36.79 8.35 24.39
CA TYR A 2 -36.42 7.59 25.60
C TYR A 2 -35.92 6.20 25.22
N ILE A 3 -34.73 5.80 25.71
CA ILE A 3 -34.17 4.47 25.53
C ILE A 3 -34.24 3.77 26.89
N PRO A 4 -35.11 2.76 27.09
CA PRO A 4 -35.19 2.07 28.37
C PRO A 4 -33.98 1.15 28.58
N THR A 5 -33.28 1.33 29.69
CA THR A 5 -32.34 0.35 30.24
C THR A 5 -33.14 -0.81 30.80
N LEU A 6 -33.27 -1.89 30.01
CA LEU A 6 -33.86 -3.13 30.49
C LEU A 6 -32.96 -3.71 31.58
N GLY A 7 -33.53 -3.81 32.78
CA GLY A 7 -32.89 -4.40 33.94
C GLY A 7 -32.43 -5.82 33.66
N ASN A 8 -31.29 -6.17 34.24
CA ASN A 8 -30.72 -7.51 34.23
C ASN A 8 -31.67 -8.47 34.96
N ALA A 9 -32.65 -9.00 34.23
CA ALA A 9 -33.40 -10.16 34.65
C ALA A 9 -32.51 -11.38 34.41
N ALA A 10 -32.01 -11.95 35.50
CA ALA A 10 -31.32 -13.23 35.52
C ALA A 10 -32.21 -14.29 34.84
N ALA A 11 -31.91 -14.59 33.59
CA ALA A 11 -32.36 -15.80 32.93
C ALA A 11 -31.27 -16.85 33.17
N GLU A 12 -31.36 -17.54 34.31
CA GLU A 12 -30.70 -18.82 34.53
C GLU A 12 -31.38 -19.85 33.61
N GLY A 13 -31.01 -19.83 32.33
CA GLY A 13 -31.26 -20.93 31.41
C GLY A 13 -30.28 -22.04 31.74
N GLU A 14 -30.79 -23.23 32.08
CA GLU A 14 -29.98 -24.42 32.30
C GLU A 14 -29.04 -24.64 31.09
N VAL A 15 -27.75 -24.46 31.34
CA VAL A 15 -26.70 -24.49 30.31
C VAL A 15 -26.56 -25.92 29.80
N ASN A 16 -27.02 -26.19 28.58
CA ASN A 16 -26.71 -27.41 27.85
C ASN A 16 -25.25 -27.36 27.37
N ARG A 17 -24.31 -27.51 28.31
CA ARG A 17 -22.85 -27.44 28.11
C ARG A 17 -22.37 -28.32 26.93
N ASN A 18 -23.04 -29.44 26.70
CA ASN A 18 -22.68 -30.38 25.64
C ASN A 18 -22.95 -29.82 24.24
N GLY A 19 -24.04 -29.06 24.06
CA GLY A 19 -24.35 -28.43 22.77
C GLY A 19 -23.42 -27.27 22.44
N ASP A 20 -23.02 -26.50 23.46
CA ASP A 20 -22.12 -25.36 23.32
C ASP A 20 -20.70 -25.80 22.92
N ASP A 21 -20.24 -26.94 23.44
CA ASP A 21 -18.95 -27.54 23.09
C ASP A 21 -18.91 -28.04 21.64
N GLU A 22 -20.01 -28.63 21.15
CA GLU A 22 -20.14 -29.09 19.76
C GLU A 22 -20.20 -27.91 18.77
N VAL A 23 -20.97 -26.86 19.10
CA VAL A 23 -21.03 -25.64 18.29
C VAL A 23 -19.67 -24.94 18.25
N THR A 24 -18.98 -24.87 19.39
CA THR A 24 -17.62 -24.32 19.48
C THR A 24 -16.65 -25.14 18.62
N ALA A 25 -16.68 -26.46 18.72
CA ALA A 25 -15.84 -27.34 17.92
C ALA A 25 -16.10 -27.20 16.41
N LEU A 26 -17.38 -27.05 16.01
CA LEU A 26 -17.77 -26.79 14.62
C LEU A 26 -17.24 -25.44 14.13
N GLN A 27 -17.36 -24.39 14.95
CA GLN A 27 -16.83 -23.07 14.64
C GLN A 27 -15.31 -23.09 14.47
N GLN A 28 -14.59 -23.82 15.34
CA GLN A 28 -13.14 -23.95 15.25
C GLN A 28 -12.71 -24.70 13.98
N ARG A 29 -13.45 -25.75 13.58
CA ARG A 29 -13.23 -26.44 12.30
C ARG A 29 -13.46 -25.50 11.12
N ALA A 30 -14.59 -24.82 11.08
CA ALA A 30 -14.90 -23.86 10.01
C ALA A 30 -13.81 -22.76 9.92
N ARG A 31 -13.36 -22.22 11.05
CA ARG A 31 -12.29 -21.23 11.10
C ARG A 31 -10.97 -21.76 10.52
N ARG A 32 -10.59 -23.00 10.88
CA ARG A 32 -9.38 -23.65 10.35
C ARG A 32 -9.46 -23.80 8.83
N ASP A 33 -10.61 -24.24 8.32
CA ASP A 33 -10.81 -24.45 6.88
C ASP A 33 -10.76 -23.13 6.11
N ILE A 34 -11.36 -22.07 6.66
CA ILE A 34 -11.28 -20.72 6.11
C ILE A 34 -9.82 -20.23 6.05
N LEU A 35 -9.07 -20.36 7.14
CA LEU A 35 -7.66 -19.93 7.18
C LEU A 35 -6.81 -20.70 6.17
N LYS A 36 -7.03 -22.01 6.06
CA LYS A 36 -6.35 -22.87 5.08
C LYS A 36 -6.67 -22.46 3.64
N ALA A 37 -7.94 -22.15 3.35
CA ALA A 37 -8.36 -21.65 2.05
C ALA A 37 -7.74 -20.28 1.74
N GLN A 38 -7.75 -19.35 2.70
CA GLN A 38 -7.13 -18.03 2.57
C GLN A 38 -5.63 -18.12 2.29
N GLU A 39 -4.91 -19.02 2.97
CA GLU A 39 -3.50 -19.24 2.71
C GLU A 39 -3.26 -19.74 1.27
N LYS A 40 -4.06 -20.72 0.81
CA LYS A 40 -3.98 -21.22 -0.56
C LYS A 40 -4.23 -20.11 -1.58
N TYR A 41 -5.22 -19.25 -1.36
CA TYR A 41 -5.49 -18.09 -2.23
C TYR A 41 -4.33 -17.10 -2.22
N ARG A 42 -3.77 -16.79 -1.05
CA ARG A 42 -2.60 -15.91 -0.91
C ARG A 42 -1.41 -16.45 -1.69
N GLN A 43 -1.12 -17.75 -1.59
CA GLN A 43 -0.03 -18.39 -2.33
C GLN A 43 -0.27 -18.33 -3.84
N GLN A 44 -1.48 -18.67 -4.31
CA GLN A 44 -1.82 -18.62 -5.74
C GLN A 44 -1.73 -17.21 -6.32
N TYR A 45 -2.19 -16.20 -5.58
CA TYR A 45 -2.07 -14.80 -5.98
C TYR A 45 -0.62 -14.36 -6.03
N ASN A 46 0.16 -14.64 -4.98
CA ASN A 46 1.56 -14.26 -4.90
C ASN A 46 2.42 -14.91 -6.00
N LYS A 47 2.10 -16.14 -6.44
CA LYS A 47 2.80 -16.79 -7.58
C LYS A 47 2.73 -15.97 -8.87
N ARG A 48 1.64 -15.24 -9.09
CA ARG A 48 1.44 -14.40 -10.29
C ARG A 48 1.80 -12.93 -10.04
N ARG A 49 2.19 -12.58 -8.83
CA ARG A 49 2.49 -11.20 -8.46
C ARG A 49 3.89 -10.85 -8.97
N HIS A 50 3.95 -9.86 -9.86
CA HIS A 50 5.21 -9.28 -10.29
C HIS A 50 5.87 -8.55 -9.10
N VAL A 51 7.14 -8.86 -8.81
CA VAL A 51 7.92 -8.10 -7.83
C VAL A 51 8.16 -6.72 -8.44
N GLY A 52 7.78 -5.65 -7.73
CA GLY A 52 8.00 -4.29 -8.23
C GLY A 52 9.48 -4.02 -8.45
N GLN A 53 9.80 -3.10 -9.34
CA GLN A 53 11.18 -2.63 -9.51
C GLN A 53 11.66 -2.03 -8.18
N VAL A 54 12.82 -2.45 -7.71
CA VAL A 54 13.46 -1.89 -6.51
C VAL A 54 14.58 -0.99 -6.98
N TYR A 55 14.68 0.18 -6.38
CA TYR A 55 15.73 1.15 -6.67
C TYR A 55 16.62 1.33 -5.46
N ASP A 56 17.92 1.42 -5.70
CA ASP A 56 18.88 1.62 -4.63
C ASP A 56 19.08 3.11 -4.33
N ILE A 57 19.53 3.39 -3.10
CA ILE A 57 19.84 4.75 -2.67
C ILE A 57 21.03 5.25 -3.50
N GLY A 58 20.93 6.47 -4.04
CA GLY A 58 21.95 7.06 -4.91
C GLY A 58 21.72 6.85 -6.41
N GLU A 59 20.74 6.04 -6.81
CA GLU A 59 20.41 5.83 -8.22
C GLU A 59 19.78 7.09 -8.86
N ILE A 60 20.13 7.35 -10.12
CA ILE A 60 19.61 8.48 -10.89
C ILE A 60 18.34 8.04 -11.63
N VAL A 61 17.24 8.70 -11.31
CA VAL A 61 15.92 8.41 -11.86
C VAL A 61 15.28 9.66 -12.45
N VAL A 62 14.41 9.46 -13.44
CA VAL A 62 13.47 10.49 -13.91
C VAL A 62 12.08 10.17 -13.41
N VAL A 63 11.30 11.22 -13.18
CA VAL A 63 9.91 11.10 -12.70
C VAL A 63 8.94 11.36 -13.85
N ARG A 64 7.96 10.48 -14.04
CA ARG A 64 6.85 10.71 -14.97
C ARG A 64 6.00 11.89 -14.50
N ALA A 65 5.85 12.90 -15.35
CA ALA A 65 5.00 14.04 -15.09
C ALA A 65 3.52 13.65 -15.16
N ALA A 66 2.71 14.16 -14.22
CA ALA A 66 1.27 14.19 -14.39
C ALA A 66 0.90 15.20 -15.49
N THR A 67 0.02 14.79 -16.40
CA THR A 67 -0.51 15.66 -17.45
C THR A 67 -1.40 16.72 -16.83
N VAL A 68 -1.11 18.00 -17.09
CA VAL A 68 -1.90 19.13 -16.57
C VAL A 68 -2.68 19.75 -17.72
N ALA A 69 -3.99 19.94 -17.55
CA ALA A 69 -4.84 20.59 -18.54
C ALA A 69 -4.58 22.11 -18.57
N THR A 70 -3.56 22.53 -19.32
CA THR A 70 -3.12 23.94 -19.45
C THR A 70 -3.79 24.66 -20.64
N GLY A 71 -4.89 24.12 -21.18
CA GLY A 71 -5.55 24.62 -22.41
C GLY A 71 -4.80 24.30 -23.72
N HIS A 72 -3.54 23.86 -23.64
CA HIS A 72 -2.73 23.40 -24.76
C HIS A 72 -2.81 21.88 -24.91
N SER A 73 -2.47 21.37 -26.10
CA SER A 73 -2.46 19.93 -26.37
C SER A 73 -1.50 19.20 -25.42
N THR A 74 -2.05 18.24 -24.67
CA THR A 74 -1.31 17.41 -23.71
C THR A 74 -0.23 16.54 -24.35
N LYS A 75 -0.33 16.29 -25.67
CA LYS A 75 0.66 15.52 -26.43
C LYS A 75 2.02 16.23 -26.54
N LEU A 76 2.03 17.56 -26.50
CA LEU A 76 3.25 18.36 -26.62
C LEU A 76 3.94 18.60 -25.27
N GLN A 77 3.29 18.21 -24.16
CA GLN A 77 3.85 18.40 -22.83
C GLN A 77 4.97 17.37 -22.55
N GLY A 78 6.02 17.81 -21.86
CA GLY A 78 7.14 16.95 -21.47
C GLY A 78 6.66 15.83 -20.54
N LYS A 79 6.87 14.58 -20.96
CA LYS A 79 6.42 13.38 -20.22
C LYS A 79 7.23 13.11 -18.94
N TYR A 80 8.48 13.53 -18.90
CA TYR A 80 9.40 13.26 -17.80
C TYR A 80 9.96 14.55 -17.23
N LYS A 81 10.07 14.58 -15.90
CA LYS A 81 10.72 15.65 -15.16
C LYS A 81 12.07 15.15 -14.70
N GLY A 82 13.10 15.95 -14.98
CA GLY A 82 14.43 16.06 -14.36
C GLY A 82 15.17 14.79 -13.91
N PRO A 83 16.51 14.83 -13.88
CA PRO A 83 17.26 13.84 -13.12
C PRO A 83 17.08 14.09 -11.62
N TYR A 84 16.68 13.04 -10.91
CA TYR A 84 16.58 12.99 -9.47
C TYR A 84 17.48 11.87 -8.94
N VAL A 85 18.02 12.07 -7.74
CA VAL A 85 18.77 11.05 -7.00
C VAL A 85 17.90 10.55 -5.86
N ILE A 86 17.81 9.23 -5.70
CA ILE A 86 17.08 8.62 -4.58
C ILE A 86 17.87 8.83 -3.28
N VAL A 87 17.20 9.38 -2.27
CA VAL A 87 17.78 9.67 -0.96
C VAL A 87 17.37 8.64 0.09
N GLU A 88 16.09 8.24 0.07
CA GLU A 88 15.52 7.35 1.08
C GLU A 88 14.40 6.50 0.47
N GLN A 89 14.31 5.24 0.91
CA GLN A 89 13.20 4.35 0.60
C GLN A 89 12.11 4.47 1.68
N LEU A 90 10.89 4.81 1.27
CA LEU A 90 9.72 4.91 2.14
C LEU A 90 8.90 3.60 2.07
N PRO A 91 8.06 3.34 3.09
CA PRO A 91 7.10 2.23 3.03
C PRO A 91 6.16 2.37 1.82
N ALA A 92 5.58 1.24 1.41
CA ALA A 92 4.64 1.17 0.28
C ALA A 92 5.26 1.59 -1.08
N ASN A 93 6.49 1.16 -1.36
CA ASN A 93 7.17 1.33 -2.65
C ASN A 93 7.27 2.80 -3.09
N THR A 94 7.43 3.69 -2.13
CA THR A 94 7.57 5.13 -2.35
C THR A 94 9.01 5.52 -2.08
N TYR A 95 9.54 6.48 -2.83
CA TYR A 95 10.91 6.94 -2.68
C TYR A 95 10.93 8.44 -2.49
N ARG A 96 11.79 8.89 -1.58
CA ARG A 96 12.12 10.29 -1.41
C ARG A 96 13.36 10.56 -2.26
N MET A 97 13.25 11.54 -3.14
CA MET A 97 14.30 11.87 -4.09
C MET A 97 14.60 13.37 -4.07
N LYS A 98 15.81 13.69 -4.48
CA LYS A 98 16.31 15.05 -4.54
C LYS A 98 16.65 15.39 -5.99
N ARG A 99 16.25 16.58 -6.43
CA ARG A 99 16.58 17.04 -7.79
C ARG A 99 18.08 17.26 -7.92
N LEU A 100 18.69 16.73 -8.98
CA LEU A 100 20.07 17.02 -9.32
C LEU A 100 20.12 18.41 -9.98
N THR A 101 20.65 19.41 -9.27
CA THR A 101 20.87 20.76 -9.81
C THR A 101 22.36 20.96 -10.05
N CYS A 102 22.74 21.35 -11.26
CA CYS A 102 24.14 21.51 -11.68
C CYS A 102 24.73 22.90 -11.35
N GLY A 103 24.25 23.60 -10.32
CA GLY A 103 24.70 24.96 -10.01
C GLY A 103 24.68 25.26 -8.51
N ASP A 104 25.59 26.15 -8.11
CA ASP A 104 25.89 26.63 -6.74
C ASP A 104 24.77 27.44 -6.07
N ASP A 105 23.52 27.12 -6.38
CA ASP A 105 22.38 27.72 -5.73
C ASP A 105 22.00 26.83 -4.54
N ASN A 106 22.39 27.26 -3.34
CA ASN A 106 21.88 26.75 -2.06
C ASN A 106 20.37 27.05 -1.88
N LYS A 107 19.57 26.91 -2.95
CA LYS A 107 18.12 26.88 -2.90
C LYS A 107 17.75 25.52 -2.33
N GLN A 108 16.95 25.55 -1.28
CA GLN A 108 16.45 24.37 -0.55
C GLN A 108 16.22 23.21 -1.51
N GLN A 109 16.98 22.14 -1.30
CA GLN A 109 16.97 20.96 -2.15
C GLN A 109 15.56 20.41 -2.18
N VAL A 110 14.82 20.70 -3.27
CA VAL A 110 13.41 20.35 -3.35
C VAL A 110 13.30 18.84 -3.34
N THR A 111 12.78 18.35 -2.22
CA THR A 111 12.57 16.93 -1.99
C THR A 111 11.24 16.56 -2.63
N THR A 112 11.27 15.60 -3.54
CA THR A 112 10.09 15.07 -4.21
C THR A 112 9.84 13.65 -3.71
N THR A 113 8.58 13.30 -3.51
CA THR A 113 8.18 11.95 -3.13
C THR A 113 7.41 11.34 -4.29
N ALA A 114 7.78 10.15 -4.75
CA ALA A 114 7.03 9.46 -5.79
C ALA A 114 7.00 7.94 -5.59
N HIS A 115 5.96 7.32 -6.13
CA HIS A 115 5.80 5.87 -6.14
C HIS A 115 6.65 5.21 -7.24
N VAL A 116 7.09 3.96 -7.04
CA VAL A 116 7.92 3.18 -7.97
C VAL A 116 7.44 3.23 -9.42
N SER A 117 6.13 3.23 -9.66
CA SER A 117 5.53 3.22 -11.00
C SER A 117 5.74 4.52 -11.80
N GLN A 118 6.09 5.60 -11.11
CA GLN A 118 6.37 6.90 -11.72
C GLN A 118 7.86 7.10 -12.00
N LEU A 119 8.72 6.23 -11.47
CA LEU A 119 10.16 6.29 -11.62
C LEU A 119 10.62 5.48 -12.83
N ILE A 120 11.62 6.00 -13.52
CA ILE A 120 12.32 5.31 -14.59
C ILE A 120 13.81 5.55 -14.40
N VAL A 121 14.61 4.49 -14.40
CA VAL A 121 16.08 4.58 -14.35
C VAL A 121 16.57 5.31 -15.59
N GLN A 122 17.49 6.25 -15.40
CA GLN A 122 18.29 6.74 -16.51
C GLN A 122 19.50 5.81 -16.65
N SER A 123 19.43 4.86 -17.58
CA SER A 123 20.60 4.08 -17.98
C SER A 123 21.64 5.01 -18.58
N ASN A 124 22.88 4.91 -18.08
CA ASN A 124 24.05 5.62 -18.60
C ASN A 124 24.56 4.99 -19.90
#